data_AF-A0A662KNT4-F1
#
_entry.id   AF-A0A662KNT4-F1
#
_cell.length_a   1.000
_cell.length_b   1.000
_cell.length_c   1.000
_cell.angle_alpha   90.00
_cell.angle_beta   90.00
_cell.angle_gamma   90.00
#
_symmetry.space_group_name_H-M   'P 1'
#
loop_
_entity.id
_entity.type
_entity.pdbx_description
1 polymer ?
#
loop_
_entity_poly.entity_id
_entity_poly.type
_entity_poly.pdbx_seq_one_letter_code
_entity_poly.pdbx_strand_id
1 'polypeptide(L)'
;MAERVISNEDMQKIRLATSITKADVIDCVEDDDTIVFVVSRGFLGVAIGKNARNIERLKEIFKKNVRFVELDDDEERFVANLFKPFKIEEIRIEKVGNRNVARLKVPPK
;
A
#
# COMPACT_ATOMS: atom_id res chain seq x y z
N MET A 1 -19.08 -8.96 -0.64
CA MET A 1 -17.76 -8.43 -1.05
C MET A 1 -17.76 -6.96 -0.67
N ALA A 2 -16.76 -6.48 0.06
CA ALA A 2 -16.64 -5.05 0.30
C ALA A 2 -16.17 -4.43 -1.02
N GLU A 3 -17.01 -3.60 -1.64
CA GLU A 3 -16.65 -2.88 -2.86
C GLU A 3 -16.16 -1.50 -2.44
N ARG A 4 -14.96 -1.14 -2.91
CA ARG A 4 -14.41 0.20 -2.71
C ARG A 4 -14.55 0.99 -4.00
N VAL A 5 -15.16 2.17 -3.90
CA VAL A 5 -15.26 3.12 -5.02
C VAL A 5 -13.99 3.96 -5.05
N ILE A 6 -13.33 4.04 -6.21
CA ILE A 6 -12.21 4.95 -6.45
C ILE A 6 -12.79 6.33 -6.76
N SER A 7 -12.52 7.31 -5.89
CA SER A 7 -12.98 8.68 -6.07
C SER A 7 -12.18 9.42 -7.15
N ASN A 8 -12.67 10.58 -7.58
CA ASN A 8 -11.91 11.45 -8.49
C ASN A 8 -10.58 11.91 -7.87
N GLU A 9 -10.55 12.13 -6.56
CA GLU A 9 -9.33 12.50 -5.84
C GLU A 9 -8.32 11.35 -5.82
N ASP A 10 -8.79 10.12 -5.57
CA ASP A 10 -7.95 8.92 -5.64
C ASP A 10 -7.35 8.79 -7.05
N MET A 11 -8.17 8.97 -8.09
CA MET A 11 -7.71 8.90 -9.47
C MET A 11 -6.67 9.97 -9.81
N GLN A 12 -6.80 11.18 -9.27
CA GLN A 12 -5.79 12.23 -9.44
C GLN A 12 -4.48 11.87 -8.74
N LYS A 13 -4.53 11.35 -7.50
CA LYS A 13 -3.36 10.90 -6.75
C LYS A 13 -2.65 9.75 -7.46
N ILE A 14 -3.40 8.76 -7.93
CA ILE A 14 -2.89 7.62 -8.71
C ILE A 14 -2.19 8.12 -9.97
N ARG A 15 -2.84 8.96 -10.79
CA ARG A 15 -2.24 9.49 -12.03
C ARG A 15 -0.96 10.29 -11.76
N LEU A 16 -0.93 11.09 -10.70
CA LEU A 16 0.25 11.86 -10.33
C LEU A 16 1.40 10.95 -9.88
N ALA A 17 1.12 9.95 -9.04
CA ALA A 17 2.09 8.98 -8.59
C ALA A 17 2.65 8.16 -9.77
N THR A 18 1.80 7.66 -10.68
CA THR A 18 2.21 6.97 -11.91
C THR A 18 3.10 7.85 -12.78
N SER A 19 2.74 9.13 -12.96
CA SER A 19 3.50 10.06 -13.79
C SER A 19 4.91 10.32 -13.24
N ILE A 20 5.04 10.48 -11.92
CA ILE A 20 6.31 10.76 -11.25
C ILE A 20 7.18 9.51 -11.19
N THR A 21 6.61 8.39 -10.77
CA THR A 21 7.38 7.18 -10.47
C THR A 21 7.65 6.31 -11.69
N LYS A 22 6.81 6.41 -12.72
CA LYS A 22 6.73 5.45 -13.84
C LYS A 22 6.36 4.03 -13.41
N ALA A 23 5.89 3.86 -12.17
CA ALA A 23 5.36 2.61 -11.68
C ALA A 23 3.89 2.44 -12.08
N ASP A 24 3.46 1.20 -12.24
CA ASP A 24 2.06 0.85 -12.41
C ASP A 24 1.33 0.92 -11.05
N VAL A 25 0.75 2.09 -10.75
CA VAL A 25 -0.03 2.36 -9.54
C VAL A 25 -1.51 2.06 -9.83
N ILE A 26 -2.07 1.12 -9.08
CA ILE A 26 -3.42 0.58 -9.34
C ILE A 26 -4.46 1.08 -8.34
N ASP A 27 -4.02 1.46 -7.13
CA ASP A 27 -4.91 1.96 -6.08
C ASP A 27 -4.14 2.89 -5.12
N CYS A 28 -4.87 3.68 -4.35
CA CYS A 28 -4.34 4.42 -3.21
C CYS A 28 -5.34 4.47 -2.06
N VAL A 29 -4.89 4.33 -0.83
CA VAL A 29 -5.70 4.58 0.38
C VAL A 29 -5.05 5.73 1.13
N GLU A 30 -5.85 6.71 1.52
CA GLU A 30 -5.41 7.85 2.32
C GLU A 30 -6.01 7.76 3.72
N ASP A 31 -5.18 7.94 4.73
CA ASP A 31 -5.52 7.93 6.14
C ASP A 31 -4.74 9.03 6.85
N ASP A 32 -5.42 9.93 7.56
CA ASP A 32 -4.89 11.11 8.26
C ASP A 32 -3.66 11.76 7.58
N ASP A 33 -2.46 11.35 7.97
CA ASP A 33 -1.16 11.89 7.52
C ASP A 33 -0.41 11.00 6.52
N THR A 34 -1.03 9.94 5.99
CA THR A 34 -0.36 8.96 5.12
C THR A 34 -1.21 8.59 3.91
N ILE A 35 -0.58 8.58 2.74
CA ILE A 35 -1.12 7.96 1.52
C ILE A 35 -0.35 6.67 1.26
N VAL A 36 -1.07 5.57 1.16
CA VAL A 36 -0.55 4.25 0.81
C VAL A 36 -0.95 3.97 -0.64
N PHE A 37 0.02 3.92 -1.53
CA PHE A 37 -0.18 3.51 -2.93
C PHE A 37 0.05 2.01 -3.09
N VAL A 38 -0.85 1.36 -3.82
CA VAL A 38 -0.71 -0.04 -4.23
C VAL A 38 -0.17 -0.06 -5.65
N VAL A 39 0.89 -0.83 -5.87
CA VAL A 39 1.50 -1.02 -7.19
C VAL A 39 1.43 -2.48 -7.62
N SER A 40 1.38 -2.71 -8.92
CA SER A 40 1.47 -4.05 -9.49
C SER A 40 2.78 -4.73 -9.09
N ARG A 41 2.75 -6.07 -9.09
CA ARG A 41 3.92 -6.90 -8.76
C ARG A 41 5.11 -6.58 -9.66
N GLY A 42 6.29 -6.41 -9.07
CA GLY A 42 7.54 -6.04 -9.74
C GLY A 42 7.80 -4.53 -9.82
N PHE A 43 6.83 -3.68 -9.50
CA PHE A 43 6.99 -2.23 -9.63
C PHE A 43 7.45 -1.52 -8.36
N LEU A 44 7.49 -2.20 -7.19
CA LEU A 44 7.81 -1.57 -5.91
C LEU A 44 9.15 -0.82 -5.92
N GLY A 45 10.20 -1.41 -6.49
CA GLY A 45 11.52 -0.77 -6.55
C GLY A 45 11.52 0.53 -7.37
N VAL A 46 10.84 0.51 -8.52
CA VAL A 46 10.69 1.70 -9.38
C VAL A 46 9.81 2.76 -8.71
N ALA A 47 8.75 2.32 -8.04
CA ALA A 47 7.85 3.19 -7.28
C ALA A 47 8.60 3.98 -6.18
N ILE A 48 9.45 3.30 -5.40
CA ILE A 48 10.29 3.92 -4.36
C ILE A 48 11.36 4.84 -4.98
N GLY A 49 11.99 4.40 -6.08
CA GLY A 49 13.08 5.12 -6.73
C GLY A 49 14.41 5.06 -5.96
N LYS A 50 15.50 5.44 -6.64
CA LYS A 50 16.84 5.45 -6.04
C LYS A 50 16.87 6.38 -4.82
N ASN A 51 17.37 5.89 -3.69
CA ASN A 51 17.42 6.62 -2.41
C ASN A 51 16.04 7.16 -1.97
N ALA A 52 14.95 6.44 -2.26
CA ALA A 52 13.58 6.86 -1.93
C ALA A 52 13.16 8.21 -2.53
N ARG A 53 13.84 8.69 -3.59
CA ARG A 53 13.59 10.00 -4.23
C ARG A 53 12.13 10.22 -4.60
N ASN A 54 11.43 9.18 -5.08
CA ASN A 54 10.04 9.32 -5.48
C ASN A 54 9.12 9.50 -4.27
N ILE A 55 9.40 8.78 -3.17
CA ILE A 55 8.69 8.96 -1.91
C ILE A 55 8.86 10.39 -1.41
N GLU A 56 10.10 10.89 -1.33
CA GLU A 56 10.39 12.25 -0.87
C GLU A 56 9.63 13.31 -1.70
N ARG A 57 9.70 13.20 -3.02
CA ARG A 57 9.00 14.11 -3.93
C ARG A 57 7.47 14.07 -3.75
N LEU A 58 6.88 12.87 -3.63
CA LEU A 58 5.44 12.75 -3.42
C LEU A 58 5.02 13.26 -2.04
N LYS A 59 5.84 13.06 -1.01
CA LYS A 59 5.61 13.64 0.33
C LYS A 59 5.57 15.17 0.28
N GLU A 60 6.49 15.79 -0.47
CA GLU A 60 6.51 17.25 -0.63
C GLU A 60 5.27 17.79 -1.35
N ILE A 61 4.75 17.05 -2.33
CA ILE A 61 3.57 17.44 -3.10
C ILE A 61 2.29 17.27 -2.28
N PHE A 62 2.09 16.08 -1.70
CA PHE A 62 0.86 15.77 -0.96
C PHE A 62 0.85 16.33 0.46
N LYS A 63 2.00 16.80 0.98
CA LYS A 63 2.17 17.21 2.38
C LYS A 63 1.76 16.12 3.38
N LYS A 64 1.93 14.86 2.97
CA LYS A 64 1.63 13.65 3.74
C LYS A 64 2.75 12.65 3.60
N ASN A 65 2.85 11.71 4.55
CA ASN A 65 3.68 10.53 4.37
C ASN A 65 3.19 9.72 3.17
N VAL A 66 4.13 9.08 2.48
CA VAL A 66 3.84 8.27 1.29
C VAL A 66 4.47 6.90 1.50
N ARG A 67 3.67 5.85 1.30
CA ARG A 67 4.11 4.46 1.33
C ARG A 67 3.71 3.79 0.03
N PHE A 68 4.52 2.83 -0.41
CA PHE A 68 4.20 1.94 -1.52
C PHE A 68 4.12 0.51 -1.02
N VAL A 69 3.13 -0.22 -1.51
CA VAL A 69 2.91 -1.63 -1.21
C VAL A 69 2.69 -2.35 -2.53
N GLU A 70 3.36 -3.50 -2.66
CA GLU A 70 3.21 -4.36 -3.83
C GLU A 70 1.98 -5.26 -3.67
N LEU A 71 1.15 -5.32 -4.69
CA LEU A 71 0.04 -6.27 -4.76
C LEU A 71 0.58 -7.71 -4.84
N ASP A 72 -0.06 -8.61 -4.10
CA ASP A 72 0.14 -10.05 -4.21
C ASP A 72 -1.24 -10.71 -4.29
N ASP A 73 -1.37 -11.74 -5.12
CA ASP A 73 -2.61 -12.52 -5.25
C ASP A 73 -2.85 -13.40 -4.02
N ASP A 74 -1.79 -13.71 -3.28
CA ASP A 74 -1.86 -14.38 -1.98
C ASP A 74 -2.15 -13.35 -0.88
N GLU A 75 -3.33 -13.48 -0.26
CA GLU A 75 -3.82 -12.54 0.76
C GLU A 75 -2.85 -12.44 1.96
N GLU A 76 -2.22 -13.54 2.37
CA GLU A 76 -1.28 -13.54 3.50
C GLU A 76 0.00 -12.76 3.16
N ARG A 77 0.55 -12.94 1.95
CA ARG A 77 1.71 -12.17 1.48
C ARG A 77 1.39 -10.70 1.31
N PHE A 78 0.22 -10.37 0.78
CA PHE A 78 -0.21 -8.98 0.63
C PHE A 78 -0.32 -8.30 2.01
N VAL A 79 -0.96 -8.98 2.97
CA VAL A 79 -1.00 -8.55 4.37
C VAL A 79 0.42 -8.41 4.91
N ALA A 80 1.30 -9.40 4.76
CA ALA A 80 2.68 -9.30 5.23
C ALA A 80 3.43 -8.08 4.65
N ASN A 81 3.22 -7.77 3.38
CA ASN A 81 3.83 -6.62 2.70
C ASN A 81 3.36 -5.29 3.29
N LEU A 82 2.07 -5.16 3.66
CA LEU A 82 1.50 -3.96 4.29
C LEU A 82 2.20 -3.59 5.61
N PHE A 83 2.66 -4.58 6.37
CA PHE A 83 3.28 -4.39 7.67
C PHE A 83 4.80 -4.31 7.63
N LYS A 84 5.47 -4.34 6.47
CA LYS A 84 6.91 -4.07 6.40
C LYS A 84 7.24 -2.67 6.97
N PRO A 85 8.36 -2.51 7.72
CA PRO A 85 9.40 -3.49 7.99
C PRO A 85 9.18 -4.36 9.24
N PHE A 86 8.00 -4.34 9.86
CA PHE A 86 7.74 -5.10 11.08
C PHE A 86 7.79 -6.61 10.81
N LYS A 87 8.38 -7.35 11.76
CA LYS A 87 8.38 -8.82 11.73
C LYS A 87 7.01 -9.31 12.20
N ILE A 88 6.36 -10.13 11.39
CA ILE A 88 5.13 -10.83 11.75
C ILE A 88 5.51 -12.28 12.05
N GLU A 89 5.09 -12.79 13.20
CA GLU A 89 5.29 -14.21 13.57
C GLU A 89 4.26 -15.11 12.90
N GLU A 90 3.04 -14.61 12.75
CA GLU A 90 1.91 -15.39 12.25
C GLU A 90 0.85 -14.48 11.62
N ILE A 91 0.30 -14.90 10.50
CA ILE A 91 -0.89 -14.31 9.85
C ILE A 91 -1.93 -15.42 9.78
N ARG A 92 -3.16 -15.14 10.23
CA ARG A 92 -4.31 -16.02 10.05
C ARG A 92 -5.44 -15.24 9.42
N ILE A 93 -5.95 -15.72 8.30
CA ILE A 93 -7.13 -15.16 7.66
C ILE A 93 -8.33 -16.04 8.02
N GLU A 94 -9.25 -15.48 8.80
CA GLU A 94 -10.44 -16.17 9.28
C GLU A 94 -11.69 -15.57 8.68
N LYS A 95 -12.67 -16.41 8.36
CA LYS A 95 -13.99 -15.94 7.95
C LYS A 95 -14.89 -15.77 9.17
N VAL A 96 -15.18 -14.52 9.53
CA VAL A 96 -16.08 -14.18 10.64
C VAL A 96 -17.39 -13.68 10.03
N GLY A 97 -18.40 -14.57 10.01
CA GLY A 97 -19.65 -14.33 9.31
C GLY A 97 -19.44 -14.21 7.79
N ASN A 98 -19.74 -13.04 7.23
CA ASN A 98 -19.53 -12.75 5.79
C ASN A 98 -18.32 -11.84 5.52
N ARG A 99 -17.40 -11.73 6.47
CA ARG A 99 -16.18 -10.91 6.36
C ARG A 99 -14.94 -11.78 6.55
N ASN A 100 -13.89 -11.46 5.79
CA ASN A 100 -12.56 -11.99 6.06
C ASN A 100 -11.90 -11.07 7.11
N VAL A 101 -11.26 -11.68 8.11
CA VAL A 101 -10.56 -11.00 9.21
C VAL A 101 -9.15 -11.54 9.27
N ALA A 102 -8.16 -10.67 9.04
CA ALA A 102 -6.75 -11.02 9.23
C ALA A 102 -6.34 -10.77 10.69
N ARG A 103 -5.89 -11.81 11.38
CA ARG A 103 -5.27 -11.74 12.71
C ARG A 103 -3.76 -11.88 12.55
N LEU A 104 -3.02 -10.92 13.09
CA LEU A 104 -1.57 -10.90 13.03
C LEU A 104 -0.98 -11.04 14.43
N LYS A 105 0.03 -11.91 14.57
CA LYS A 105 0.85 -12.01 15.77
C LYS A 105 2.19 -11.34 15.51
N VAL A 106 2.54 -10.35 16.33
CA VAL A 106 3.81 -9.63 16.27
C VAL A 106 4.62 -9.91 17.54
N PRO A 107 5.96 -9.94 17.46
CA PRO A 107 6.80 -10.14 18.63
C PRO A 107 6.65 -8.95 19.60
N PRO A 108 6.71 -9.19 20.92
CA PRO A 108 6.77 -8.11 21.90
C PRO A 108 8.04 -7.28 21.68
N LYS A 109 7.95 -5.97 21.97
CA LYS A 109 9.08 -5.03 21.89
C LYS A 109 10.14 -5.32 22.95
#